data_AF-A0A1Q7ZQV2-F1
#
_entry.id   AF-A0A1Q7ZQV2-F1
#
_cell.length_a   1.000
_cell.length_b   1.000
_cell.length_c   1.000
_cell.angle_alpha   90.00
_cell.angle_beta   90.00
_cell.angle_gamma   90.00
#
_symmetry.space_group_name_H-M   'P 1'
#
loop_
_entity.id
_entity.type
_entity.pdbx_description
1 polymer ?
#
loop_
_entity_poly.entity_id
_entity_poly.type
_entity_poly.pdbx_seq_one_letter_code
_entity_poly.pdbx_strand_id
1 'polypeptide(L)'
;MIGAMSKEPGTSVSTTGSRILPTSVSQVGTITKYEILNYFRSRRFFILLAIGLIISGIFTALVAYYGVSNVAPCLPSTCSTPALAFYSFWWGNSITFVIVLSGIFFGGDAISGEFQNKTGYFLVANPLRRSSIYIGKWLGALIASVIVLAIYAGITVGNGLFYFGANVPFQFVESLSFSILYLIAVLGFTFFFSSLFKSSSMSILVTAILFLFAFSLIQLIVANLVQIEPWFIITYGSGIIGNVLMDTYPTTQPIRGPGPGGRDGTTYAVTIPEGIMILLVYFIATAILGLVLFERKEFT
;
A
#
# COMPACT_ATOMS: atom_id res chain seq x y z
N MET A 1 -0.98 -87.53 -6.26
CA MET A 1 -0.79 -86.49 -7.30
C MET A 1 -1.42 -85.20 -6.79
N ILE A 2 -0.63 -84.31 -6.20
CA ILE A 2 -1.08 -82.96 -5.82
C ILE A 2 -0.03 -81.99 -6.37
N GLY A 3 -0.51 -81.05 -7.18
CA GLY A 3 0.24 -80.23 -8.12
C GLY A 3 1.09 -79.13 -7.50
N ALA A 4 2.05 -78.67 -8.30
CA ALA A 4 2.96 -77.59 -8.03
C ALA A 4 2.24 -76.25 -7.83
N MET A 5 2.50 -75.58 -6.71
CA MET A 5 2.16 -74.17 -6.48
C MET A 5 3.20 -73.28 -7.18
N SER A 6 2.78 -72.57 -8.22
CA SER A 6 3.60 -71.55 -8.89
C SER A 6 3.82 -70.36 -7.97
N LYS A 7 5.09 -70.01 -7.74
CA LYS A 7 5.50 -68.71 -7.18
C LYS A 7 5.04 -67.59 -8.12
N GLU A 8 4.17 -66.70 -7.62
CA GLU A 8 4.00 -65.39 -8.26
C GLU A 8 5.25 -64.53 -8.01
N PRO A 9 5.77 -63.82 -9.03
CA PRO A 9 6.89 -62.91 -8.86
C PRO A 9 6.40 -61.61 -8.22
N GLY A 10 6.96 -61.28 -7.04
CA GLY A 10 6.74 -60.01 -6.37
C GLY A 10 7.10 -58.85 -7.29
N THR A 11 6.10 -58.05 -7.65
CA THR A 11 6.28 -56.77 -8.33
C THR A 11 7.05 -55.84 -7.41
N SER A 12 8.32 -55.60 -7.75
CA SER A 12 9.14 -54.58 -7.11
C SER A 12 8.46 -53.23 -7.26
N VAL A 13 8.05 -52.65 -6.12
CA VAL A 13 7.62 -51.25 -6.04
C VAL A 13 8.76 -50.41 -6.61
N SER A 14 8.54 -49.85 -7.79
CA SER A 14 9.48 -48.93 -8.41
C SER A 14 9.72 -47.79 -7.43
N THR A 15 10.97 -47.62 -7.03
CA THR A 15 11.44 -46.47 -6.26
C THR A 15 10.94 -45.22 -6.95
N THR A 16 9.93 -44.60 -6.36
CA THR A 16 9.31 -43.39 -6.87
C THR A 16 10.42 -42.37 -7.01
N GLY A 17 10.70 -41.96 -8.25
CA GLY A 17 11.70 -40.94 -8.55
C GLY A 17 11.53 -39.80 -7.57
N SER A 18 12.65 -39.36 -6.97
CA SER A 18 12.70 -38.32 -5.95
C SER A 18 11.75 -37.19 -6.35
N ARG A 19 10.58 -37.08 -5.71
CA ARG A 19 9.68 -35.96 -5.92
C ARG A 19 10.41 -34.75 -5.36
N ILE A 20 11.12 -34.03 -6.22
CA ILE A 20 11.76 -32.78 -5.88
C ILE A 20 10.61 -31.84 -5.52
N LEU A 21 10.43 -31.58 -4.22
CA LEU A 21 9.47 -30.60 -3.76
C LEU A 21 9.83 -29.27 -4.42
N PRO A 22 8.87 -28.54 -5.01
CA PRO A 22 9.16 -27.28 -5.68
C PRO A 22 9.85 -26.33 -4.70
N THR A 23 10.90 -25.66 -5.17
CA THR A 23 11.65 -24.70 -4.37
C THR A 23 10.74 -23.59 -3.85
N SER A 24 11.02 -23.05 -2.67
CA SER A 24 10.16 -22.06 -2.01
C SER A 24 9.89 -20.82 -2.87
N VAL A 25 10.85 -20.44 -3.74
CA VAL A 25 10.70 -19.34 -4.69
C VAL A 25 9.69 -19.68 -5.80
N SER A 26 9.73 -20.90 -6.33
CA SER A 26 8.75 -21.37 -7.33
C SER A 26 7.33 -21.43 -6.75
N GLN A 27 7.21 -21.83 -5.48
CA GLN A 27 5.93 -21.82 -4.76
C GLN A 27 5.38 -20.39 -4.63
N VAL A 28 6.21 -19.42 -4.20
CA VAL A 28 5.82 -18.01 -4.09
C VAL A 28 5.34 -17.48 -5.43
N GLY A 29 6.11 -17.67 -6.51
CA GLY A 29 5.73 -17.17 -7.84
C GLY A 29 4.40 -17.75 -8.36
N THR A 30 4.16 -19.05 -8.09
CA THR A 30 2.90 -19.70 -8.45
C THR A 30 1.71 -19.09 -7.68
N ILE A 31 1.86 -18.92 -6.36
CA ILE A 31 0.82 -18.32 -5.51
C ILE A 31 0.54 -16.89 -5.95
N THR A 32 1.58 -16.08 -6.13
CA THR A 32 1.47 -14.70 -6.61
C THR A 32 0.69 -14.61 -7.92
N LYS A 33 0.99 -15.48 -8.90
CA LYS A 33 0.29 -15.49 -10.20
C LYS A 33 -1.21 -15.75 -10.05
N TYR A 34 -1.59 -16.74 -9.25
CA TYR A 34 -3.02 -17.05 -9.03
C TYR A 34 -3.72 -15.97 -8.24
N GLU A 35 -3.05 -15.36 -7.26
CA GLU A 35 -3.61 -14.26 -6.47
C GLU A 35 -3.83 -13.01 -7.32
N ILE A 36 -2.91 -12.68 -8.22
CA ILE A 36 -3.08 -11.60 -9.19
C ILE A 36 -4.33 -11.84 -10.04
N LEU A 37 -4.48 -13.05 -10.60
CA LEU A 37 -5.65 -13.40 -11.41
C LEU A 37 -6.95 -13.31 -10.60
N ASN A 38 -6.90 -13.67 -9.32
CA ASN A 38 -8.04 -13.53 -8.41
C ASN A 38 -8.43 -12.06 -8.23
N TYR A 39 -7.48 -11.16 -7.96
CA TYR A 39 -7.76 -9.73 -7.85
C TYR A 39 -8.34 -9.16 -9.14
N PHE A 40 -7.75 -9.45 -10.30
CA PHE A 40 -8.24 -8.95 -11.59
C PHE A 40 -9.64 -9.43 -11.97
N ARG A 41 -10.06 -10.59 -11.47
CA ARG A 41 -11.41 -11.12 -11.67
C ARG A 41 -12.40 -10.66 -10.60
N SER A 42 -11.90 -10.08 -9.51
CA SER A 42 -12.73 -9.63 -8.39
C SER A 42 -13.43 -8.31 -8.71
N ARG A 43 -14.67 -8.16 -8.24
CA ARG A 43 -15.37 -6.86 -8.28
C ARG A 43 -14.61 -5.76 -7.53
N ARG A 44 -13.82 -6.13 -6.51
CA ARG A 44 -13.08 -5.21 -5.66
C ARG A 44 -12.03 -4.41 -6.43
N PHE A 45 -11.33 -5.07 -7.36
CA PHE A 45 -10.37 -4.40 -8.23
C PHE A 45 -11.06 -3.32 -9.07
N PHE A 46 -12.18 -3.66 -9.73
CA PHE A 46 -12.93 -2.69 -10.55
C PHE A 46 -13.57 -1.58 -9.71
N ILE A 47 -14.05 -1.87 -8.50
CA ILE A 47 -14.57 -0.84 -7.58
C ILE A 47 -13.46 0.15 -7.21
N LEU A 48 -12.29 -0.35 -6.82
CA LEU A 48 -11.15 0.50 -6.47
C LEU A 48 -10.66 1.31 -7.69
N LEU A 49 -10.60 0.67 -8.86
CA LEU A 49 -10.26 1.35 -10.11
C LEU A 49 -11.28 2.45 -10.42
N ALA A 50 -12.58 2.18 -10.29
CA ALA A 50 -13.63 3.17 -10.49
C ALA A 50 -13.52 4.34 -9.49
N ILE A 51 -13.23 4.07 -8.21
CA ILE A 51 -12.97 5.11 -7.22
C ILE A 51 -11.76 5.96 -7.62
N GLY A 52 -10.66 5.34 -8.03
CA GLY A 52 -9.48 6.05 -8.54
C GLY A 52 -9.77 6.92 -9.76
N LEU A 53 -10.58 6.41 -10.70
CA LEU A 53 -11.03 7.17 -11.86
C LEU A 53 -11.98 8.32 -11.49
N ILE A 54 -12.88 8.12 -10.52
CA ILE A 54 -13.77 9.18 -10.02
C ILE A 54 -12.96 10.27 -9.35
N ILE A 55 -12.01 9.92 -8.48
CA ILE A 55 -11.10 10.89 -7.84
C ILE A 55 -10.33 11.65 -8.92
N SER A 56 -9.73 10.94 -9.88
CA SER A 56 -9.02 11.58 -11.00
C SER A 56 -9.91 12.51 -11.81
N GLY A 57 -11.15 12.10 -12.08
CA GLY A 57 -12.15 12.89 -12.80
C GLY A 57 -12.57 14.14 -12.03
N ILE A 58 -12.76 14.04 -10.71
CA ILE A 58 -13.06 15.17 -9.83
C ILE A 58 -11.92 16.19 -9.87
N PHE A 59 -10.67 15.75 -9.66
CA PHE A 59 -9.52 16.66 -9.71
C PHE A 59 -9.35 17.28 -11.10
N THR A 60 -9.54 16.51 -12.17
CA THR A 60 -9.51 17.03 -13.55
C THR A 60 -10.60 18.08 -13.78
N ALA A 61 -11.83 17.83 -13.31
CA ALA A 61 -12.94 18.77 -13.41
C ALA A 61 -12.70 20.04 -12.59
N LEU A 62 -12.11 19.92 -11.39
CA LEU A 62 -11.72 21.07 -10.57
C LEU A 62 -10.70 21.95 -11.29
N VAL A 63 -9.66 21.34 -11.87
CA VAL A 63 -8.64 22.07 -12.64
C VAL A 63 -9.26 22.73 -13.88
N ALA A 64 -10.17 22.05 -14.58
CA ALA A 64 -10.84 22.59 -15.75
C ALA A 64 -11.79 23.75 -15.42
N TYR A 65 -12.52 23.67 -14.30
CA TYR A 65 -13.49 24.69 -13.89
C TYR A 65 -12.85 25.93 -13.28
N TYR A 66 -11.94 25.75 -12.31
CA TYR A 66 -11.26 26.85 -11.64
C TYR A 66 -10.06 27.35 -12.43
N GLY A 67 -9.56 26.59 -13.40
CA GLY A 67 -8.33 26.88 -14.10
C GLY A 67 -7.10 26.55 -13.26
N VAL A 68 -6.02 26.13 -13.94
CA VAL A 68 -4.75 25.72 -13.33
C VAL A 68 -4.22 26.77 -12.35
N SER A 69 -4.32 28.05 -12.70
CA SER A 69 -3.83 29.19 -11.92
C SER A 69 -4.49 29.35 -10.54
N ASN A 70 -5.74 28.91 -10.37
CA ASN A 70 -6.46 29.04 -9.11
C ASN A 70 -6.32 27.81 -8.21
N VAL A 71 -6.15 26.62 -8.80
CA VAL A 71 -5.99 25.37 -8.04
C VAL A 71 -4.55 25.11 -7.62
N ALA A 72 -3.60 25.58 -8.42
CA ALA A 72 -2.18 25.59 -8.13
C ALA A 72 -1.70 27.04 -8.28
N PRO A 73 -1.86 27.89 -7.24
CA PRO A 73 -1.50 29.31 -7.28
C PRO A 73 0.03 29.49 -7.32
N CYS A 74 0.60 29.15 -8.48
CA CYS A 74 1.94 29.45 -8.91
C CYS A 74 1.83 29.93 -10.35
N LEU A 75 1.60 31.24 -10.50
CA LEU A 75 1.59 31.88 -11.80
C LEU A 75 3.04 32.01 -12.29
N PRO A 76 3.32 31.97 -13.62
CA PRO A 76 4.66 32.22 -14.15
C PRO A 76 5.28 33.56 -13.70
N SER A 77 4.47 34.51 -13.24
CA SER A 77 4.89 35.79 -12.69
C SER A 77 5.29 35.74 -11.21
N THR A 78 4.97 34.66 -10.48
CA THR A 78 5.21 34.53 -9.03
C THR A 78 6.06 33.31 -8.65
N CYS A 79 6.24 32.34 -9.55
CA CYS A 79 6.99 31.12 -9.29
C CYS A 79 7.76 30.63 -10.52
N SER A 80 8.91 29.99 -10.28
CA SER A 80 9.72 29.32 -11.29
C SER A 80 9.12 28.01 -11.83
N THR A 81 8.25 27.33 -11.08
CA THR A 81 7.85 25.94 -11.37
C THR A 81 6.33 25.70 -11.32
N PRO A 82 5.54 26.19 -12.29
CA PRO A 82 4.09 26.03 -12.28
C PRO A 82 3.62 24.57 -12.46
N ALA A 83 4.36 23.76 -13.24
CA ALA A 83 4.06 22.33 -13.40
C ALA A 83 4.19 21.58 -12.06
N LEU A 84 5.20 21.92 -11.26
CA LEU A 84 5.45 21.29 -9.97
C LEU A 84 4.30 21.54 -8.99
N ALA A 85 3.76 22.77 -8.95
CA ALA A 85 2.61 23.12 -8.14
C ALA A 85 1.34 22.34 -8.55
N PHE A 86 1.14 22.10 -9.84
CA PHE A 86 0.07 21.23 -10.33
C PHE A 86 0.21 19.78 -9.83
N TYR A 87 1.40 19.19 -9.94
CA TYR A 87 1.64 17.83 -9.42
C TYR A 87 1.47 17.77 -7.91
N SER A 88 1.91 18.79 -7.16
CA SER A 88 1.68 18.87 -5.72
C SER A 88 0.19 18.89 -5.36
N PHE A 89 -0.58 19.75 -6.03
CA PHE A 89 -2.02 19.83 -5.85
C PHE A 89 -2.71 18.50 -6.19
N TRP A 90 -2.45 17.98 -7.39
CA TRP A 90 -3.15 16.83 -7.93
C TRP A 90 -2.69 15.52 -7.29
N TRP A 91 -1.39 15.20 -7.37
CA TRP A 91 -0.83 13.95 -6.87
C TRP A 91 -0.57 13.99 -5.37
N GLY A 92 0.11 15.03 -4.88
CA GLY A 92 0.52 15.13 -3.48
C GLY A 92 -0.63 15.00 -2.49
N ASN A 93 -1.80 15.58 -2.79
CA ASN A 93 -2.97 15.55 -1.88
C ASN A 93 -3.81 14.28 -1.98
N SER A 94 -3.77 13.56 -3.10
CA SER A 94 -4.73 12.49 -3.40
C SER A 94 -4.13 11.09 -3.30
N ILE A 95 -2.83 10.96 -3.58
CA ILE A 95 -2.21 9.65 -3.77
C ILE A 95 -2.17 8.82 -2.49
N THR A 96 -1.97 9.47 -1.35
CA THR A 96 -1.95 8.81 -0.03
C THR A 96 -3.29 8.13 0.26
N PHE A 97 -4.39 8.77 -0.12
CA PHE A 97 -5.73 8.19 0.03
C PHE A 97 -5.94 6.99 -0.90
N VAL A 98 -5.53 7.09 -2.18
CA VAL A 98 -5.60 5.97 -3.13
C VAL A 98 -4.79 4.77 -2.66
N ILE A 99 -3.59 5.00 -2.11
CA ILE A 99 -2.73 3.95 -1.55
C ILE A 99 -3.39 3.28 -0.34
N VAL A 100 -3.94 4.08 0.59
CA VAL A 100 -4.63 3.56 1.78
C VAL A 100 -5.82 2.69 1.38
N LEU A 101 -6.66 3.15 0.43
CA LEU A 101 -7.75 2.35 -0.09
C LEU A 101 -7.26 1.07 -0.74
N SER A 102 -6.20 1.13 -1.56
CA SER A 102 -5.61 -0.05 -2.18
C SER A 102 -5.18 -1.09 -1.14
N GLY A 103 -4.51 -0.63 -0.08
CA GLY A 103 -4.12 -1.49 1.04
C GLY A 103 -5.31 -2.13 1.75
N ILE A 104 -6.34 -1.36 2.06
CA ILE A 104 -7.55 -1.86 2.74
C ILE A 104 -8.27 -2.91 1.90
N PHE A 105 -8.45 -2.65 0.60
CA PHE A 105 -9.22 -3.53 -0.30
C PHE A 105 -8.48 -4.81 -0.70
N PHE A 106 -7.16 -4.72 -0.90
CA PHE A 106 -6.37 -5.87 -1.34
C PHE A 106 -5.70 -6.61 -0.18
N GLY A 107 -5.19 -5.90 0.83
CA GLY A 107 -4.51 -6.50 1.97
C GLY A 107 -5.41 -6.77 3.18
N GLY A 108 -6.49 -5.99 3.36
CA GLY A 108 -7.35 -6.08 4.55
C GLY A 108 -7.92 -7.48 4.78
N ASP A 109 -8.26 -8.23 3.74
CA ASP A 109 -8.78 -9.59 3.87
C ASP A 109 -8.03 -10.69 3.12
N ALA A 110 -6.81 -10.41 2.67
CA ALA A 110 -5.95 -11.38 2.00
C ALA A 110 -5.76 -12.67 2.82
N ILE A 111 -5.72 -12.55 4.16
CA ILE A 111 -5.52 -13.66 5.09
C ILE A 111 -6.81 -13.98 5.84
N SER A 112 -7.42 -12.99 6.50
CA SER A 112 -8.65 -13.17 7.28
C SER A 112 -9.83 -13.68 6.44
N GLY A 113 -9.87 -13.38 5.13
CA GLY A 113 -10.88 -13.91 4.21
C GLY A 113 -10.80 -15.43 4.03
N GLU A 114 -9.59 -16.01 4.06
CA GLU A 114 -9.40 -17.45 3.95
C GLU A 114 -9.90 -18.21 5.18
N PHE A 115 -9.71 -17.61 6.36
CA PHE A 115 -10.22 -18.14 7.62
C PHE A 115 -11.75 -18.10 7.64
N GLN A 116 -12.34 -16.99 7.19
CA GLN A 116 -13.79 -16.83 7.15
C GLN A 116 -14.47 -17.76 6.15
N ASN A 117 -13.89 -17.93 4.96
CA ASN A 117 -14.47 -18.76 3.90
C ASN A 117 -14.07 -20.24 3.99
N LYS A 118 -13.27 -20.62 5.01
CA LYS A 118 -12.73 -21.98 5.20
C LYS A 118 -11.91 -22.50 4.01
N THR A 119 -11.44 -21.62 3.13
CA THR A 119 -10.58 -21.97 1.99
C THR A 119 -9.14 -22.22 2.44
N GLY A 120 -8.75 -21.72 3.62
CA GLY A 120 -7.45 -21.98 4.23
C GLY A 120 -7.17 -23.46 4.54
N TYR A 121 -8.20 -24.29 4.78
CA TYR A 121 -8.01 -25.72 5.05
C TYR A 121 -7.42 -26.49 3.86
N PHE A 122 -7.72 -26.06 2.63
CA PHE A 122 -7.14 -26.66 1.41
C PHE A 122 -5.65 -26.32 1.23
N LEU A 123 -5.20 -25.19 1.79
CA LEU A 123 -3.80 -24.79 1.74
C LEU A 123 -2.93 -25.58 2.73
N VAL A 124 -3.52 -26.08 3.82
CA VAL A 124 -2.83 -26.93 4.82
C VAL A 124 -2.70 -28.38 4.35
N ALA A 125 -3.63 -28.87 3.53
CA ALA A 125 -3.57 -30.21 2.96
C ALA A 125 -2.44 -30.40 1.93
N ASN A 126 -2.00 -29.30 1.29
CA ASN A 126 -0.88 -29.31 0.36
C ASN A 126 0.43 -28.98 1.09
N PRO A 127 1.58 -29.61 0.71
CA PRO A 127 2.88 -29.35 1.34
C PRO A 127 3.46 -27.99 0.90
N LEU A 128 2.81 -26.89 1.30
CA LEU A 128 3.21 -25.51 1.04
C LEU A 128 3.73 -24.88 2.33
N ARG A 129 4.85 -24.13 2.24
CA ARG A 129 5.36 -23.38 3.39
C ARG A 129 4.43 -22.20 3.69
N ARG A 130 4.07 -22.01 4.96
CA ARG A 130 3.21 -20.89 5.40
C ARG A 130 3.83 -19.53 5.04
N SER A 131 5.14 -19.37 5.20
CA SER A 131 5.88 -18.18 4.78
C SER A 131 5.77 -17.93 3.27
N SER A 132 5.86 -18.97 2.43
CA SER A 132 5.68 -18.85 0.98
C SER A 132 4.26 -18.40 0.60
N ILE A 133 3.23 -18.85 1.33
CA ILE A 133 1.85 -18.39 1.13
C ILE A 133 1.71 -16.91 1.50
N TYR A 134 2.21 -16.51 2.67
CA TYR A 134 2.14 -15.12 3.14
C TYR A 134 2.81 -14.17 2.15
N ILE A 135 4.05 -14.47 1.74
CA ILE A 135 4.82 -13.64 0.81
C ILE A 135 4.16 -13.62 -0.57
N GLY A 136 3.70 -14.77 -1.08
CA GLY A 136 3.04 -14.84 -2.38
C GLY A 136 1.76 -13.99 -2.44
N LYS A 137 0.95 -14.02 -1.37
CA LYS A 137 -0.24 -13.20 -1.24
C LYS A 137 0.08 -11.71 -1.14
N TRP A 138 1.07 -11.36 -0.33
CA TRP A 138 1.51 -9.98 -0.19
C TRP A 138 2.04 -9.42 -1.52
N LEU A 139 2.84 -10.19 -2.27
CA LEU A 139 3.30 -9.80 -3.60
C LEU A 139 2.16 -9.67 -4.61
N GLY A 140 1.16 -10.56 -4.55
CA GLY A 140 -0.03 -10.47 -5.40
C GLY A 140 -0.81 -9.18 -5.15
N ALA A 141 -1.03 -8.84 -3.87
CA ALA A 141 -1.67 -7.60 -3.45
C ALA A 141 -0.84 -6.36 -3.82
N LEU A 142 0.49 -6.43 -3.69
CA LEU A 142 1.39 -5.35 -4.09
C LEU A 142 1.31 -5.09 -5.59
N ILE A 143 1.38 -6.13 -6.43
CA ILE A 143 1.31 -5.97 -7.88
C ILE A 143 -0.04 -5.41 -8.31
N ALA A 144 -1.14 -5.93 -7.75
CA ALA A 144 -2.48 -5.40 -8.01
C ALA A 144 -2.59 -3.91 -7.64
N SER A 145 -2.06 -3.53 -6.47
CA SER A 145 -2.05 -2.15 -5.99
C SER A 145 -1.17 -1.24 -6.86
N VAL A 146 0.01 -1.70 -7.28
CA VAL A 146 0.93 -0.97 -8.15
C VAL A 146 0.30 -0.72 -9.51
N ILE A 147 -0.51 -1.64 -10.04
CA ILE A 147 -1.21 -1.43 -11.31
C ILE A 147 -2.26 -0.33 -11.18
N VAL A 148 -3.05 -0.31 -10.10
CA VAL A 148 -4.00 0.77 -9.83
C VAL A 148 -3.26 2.11 -9.66
N LEU A 149 -2.15 2.11 -8.93
CA LEU A 149 -1.28 3.27 -8.74
C LEU A 149 -0.71 3.78 -10.08
N ALA A 150 -0.25 2.89 -10.94
CA ALA A 150 0.32 3.23 -12.24
C ALA A 150 -0.73 3.83 -13.19
N ILE A 151 -1.96 3.30 -13.19
CA ILE A 151 -3.07 3.89 -13.95
C ILE A 151 -3.37 5.30 -13.41
N TYR A 152 -3.45 5.45 -12.09
CA TYR A 152 -3.68 6.75 -11.46
C TYR A 152 -2.58 7.77 -11.79
N ALA A 153 -1.32 7.36 -11.71
CA ALA A 153 -0.16 8.17 -12.09
C ALA A 153 -0.16 8.53 -13.58
N GLY A 154 -0.54 7.58 -14.45
CA GLY A 154 -0.69 7.82 -15.88
C GLY A 154 -1.73 8.91 -16.19
N ILE A 155 -2.83 8.96 -15.43
CA ILE A 155 -3.84 10.02 -15.56
C ILE A 155 -3.29 11.36 -15.04
N THR A 156 -2.52 11.38 -13.95
CA THR A 156 -1.83 12.60 -13.47
C THR A 156 -0.94 13.17 -14.56
N VAL A 157 -0.06 12.32 -15.11
CA VAL A 157 0.93 12.70 -16.09
C VAL A 157 0.25 13.13 -17.37
N GLY A 158 -0.80 12.43 -17.81
CA GLY A 158 -1.63 12.82 -18.95
C GLY A 158 -2.25 14.22 -18.80
N ASN A 159 -2.78 14.54 -17.61
CA ASN A 159 -3.29 15.88 -17.33
C ASN A 159 -2.16 16.92 -17.31
N GLY A 160 -1.03 16.62 -16.66
CA GLY A 160 0.12 17.51 -16.64
C GLY A 160 0.65 17.81 -18.05
N LEU A 161 0.71 16.78 -18.91
CA LEU A 161 1.07 16.90 -20.33
C LEU A 161 0.10 17.79 -21.10
N PHE A 162 -1.19 17.69 -20.82
CA PHE A 162 -2.21 18.51 -21.48
C PHE A 162 -2.08 20.00 -21.13
N TYR A 163 -1.79 20.34 -19.86
CA TYR A 163 -1.71 21.73 -19.42
C TYR A 163 -0.33 22.38 -19.60
N PHE A 164 0.76 21.62 -19.42
CA PHE A 164 2.13 22.14 -19.38
C PHE A 164 3.06 21.57 -20.47
N GLY A 165 2.54 20.70 -21.34
CA GLY A 165 3.35 20.00 -22.35
C GLY A 165 4.29 18.97 -21.72
N ALA A 166 5.37 18.61 -22.41
CA ALA A 166 6.33 17.58 -21.99
C ALA A 166 7.20 17.94 -20.76
N ASN A 167 6.79 18.94 -19.97
CA ASN A 167 7.51 19.41 -18.80
C ASN A 167 7.09 18.65 -17.53
N VAL A 168 7.60 17.42 -17.38
CA VAL A 168 7.42 16.61 -16.16
C VAL A 168 8.62 16.83 -15.22
N PRO A 169 8.44 17.42 -14.03
CA PRO A 169 9.53 17.62 -13.08
C PRO A 169 10.11 16.29 -12.58
N PHE A 170 11.43 16.23 -12.36
CA PHE A 170 12.08 15.02 -11.83
C PHE A 170 11.56 14.64 -10.42
N GLN A 171 11.13 15.64 -9.65
CA GLN A 171 10.52 15.48 -8.33
C GLN A 171 9.26 14.60 -8.36
N PHE A 172 8.57 14.53 -9.50
CA PHE A 172 7.44 13.61 -9.66
C PHE A 172 7.88 12.14 -9.59
N VAL A 173 9.04 11.80 -10.16
CA VAL A 173 9.59 10.43 -10.10
C VAL A 173 10.05 10.09 -8.68
N GLU A 174 10.60 11.05 -7.94
CA GLU A 174 10.92 10.89 -6.52
C GLU A 174 9.65 10.66 -5.69
N SER A 175 8.62 11.48 -5.90
CA SER A 175 7.31 11.32 -5.27
C SER A 175 6.67 9.96 -5.57
N LEU A 176 6.78 9.47 -6.81
CA LEU A 176 6.32 8.14 -7.22
C LEU A 176 7.08 7.02 -6.49
N SER A 177 8.39 7.19 -6.30
CA SER A 177 9.20 6.22 -5.57
C SER A 177 8.80 6.15 -4.09
N PHE A 178 8.57 7.31 -3.46
CA PHE A 178 8.05 7.39 -2.10
C PHE A 178 6.63 6.84 -1.95
N SER A 179 5.79 7.00 -2.98
CA SER A 179 4.44 6.46 -2.96
C SER A 179 4.43 4.92 -3.02
N ILE A 180 5.34 4.30 -3.78
CA ILE A 180 5.55 2.84 -3.77
C ILE A 180 6.04 2.37 -2.39
N LEU A 181 6.97 3.11 -1.77
CA LEU A 181 7.46 2.78 -0.43
C LEU A 181 6.34 2.86 0.61
N TYR A 182 5.50 3.89 0.55
CA TYR A 182 4.33 4.01 1.41
C TYR A 182 3.33 2.87 1.18
N LEU A 183 3.08 2.51 -0.08
CA LEU A 183 2.22 1.37 -0.42
C LEU A 183 2.72 0.05 0.18
N ILE A 184 4.03 -0.21 0.11
CA ILE A 184 4.67 -1.37 0.75
C ILE A 184 4.40 -1.38 2.26
N ALA A 185 4.57 -0.24 2.93
CA ALA A 185 4.35 -0.11 4.37
C ALA A 185 2.87 -0.31 4.76
N VAL A 186 1.94 0.31 4.02
CA VAL A 186 0.50 0.14 4.22
C VAL A 186 0.07 -1.31 3.99
N LEU A 187 0.59 -1.98 2.97
CA LEU A 187 0.29 -3.39 2.72
C LEU A 187 0.83 -4.28 3.84
N GLY A 188 2.04 -4.04 4.35
CA GLY A 188 2.55 -4.75 5.52
C GLY A 188 1.61 -4.62 6.73
N PHE A 189 1.14 -3.40 6.99
CA PHE A 189 0.24 -3.11 8.11
C PHE A 189 -1.14 -3.77 7.94
N THR A 190 -1.71 -3.75 6.73
CA THR A 190 -3.01 -4.38 6.45
C THR A 190 -2.93 -5.90 6.55
N PHE A 191 -1.85 -6.51 6.07
CA PHE A 191 -1.60 -7.95 6.23
C PHE A 191 -1.37 -8.36 7.69
N PHE A 192 -0.75 -7.50 8.51
CA PHE A 192 -0.66 -7.72 9.95
C PHE A 192 -2.06 -7.84 10.59
N PHE A 193 -2.96 -6.90 10.32
CA PHE A 193 -4.33 -6.96 10.83
C PHE A 193 -5.14 -8.12 10.24
N SER A 194 -4.93 -8.45 8.96
CA SER A 194 -5.54 -9.62 8.32
C SER A 194 -5.08 -10.93 8.94
N SER A 195 -3.85 -10.98 9.45
CA SER A 195 -3.32 -12.11 10.21
C SER A 195 -3.85 -12.14 11.64
N LEU A 196 -4.03 -10.97 12.27
CA LEU A 196 -4.53 -10.84 13.63
C LEU A 196 -5.98 -11.32 13.77
N PHE A 197 -6.87 -10.89 12.88
CA PHE A 197 -8.30 -11.20 12.98
C PHE A 197 -8.70 -12.45 12.19
N LYS A 198 -9.69 -13.21 12.68
CA LYS A 198 -10.29 -14.35 11.93
C LYS A 198 -11.39 -13.90 10.97
N SER A 199 -12.00 -12.73 11.21
CA SER A 199 -13.06 -12.15 10.38
C SER A 199 -12.48 -11.13 9.39
N SER A 200 -12.83 -11.26 8.11
CA SER A 200 -12.48 -10.32 7.05
C SER A 200 -13.00 -8.92 7.35
N SER A 201 -14.27 -8.82 7.75
CA SER A 201 -14.92 -7.53 8.04
C SER A 201 -14.21 -6.76 9.15
N MET A 202 -13.77 -7.44 10.22
CA MET A 202 -13.08 -6.77 11.33
C MET A 202 -11.69 -6.28 10.93
N SER A 203 -10.95 -7.06 10.15
CA SER A 203 -9.64 -6.64 9.66
C SER A 203 -9.74 -5.40 8.76
N ILE A 204 -10.64 -5.45 7.76
CA ILE A 204 -10.91 -4.31 6.87
C ILE A 204 -11.36 -3.08 7.66
N LEU A 205 -12.29 -3.25 8.60
CA LEU A 205 -12.85 -2.13 9.37
C LEU A 205 -11.80 -1.47 10.28
N VAL A 206 -11.01 -2.26 11.01
CA VAL A 206 -9.97 -1.72 11.91
C VAL A 206 -8.89 -1.00 11.11
N THR A 207 -8.41 -1.61 10.02
CA THR A 207 -7.42 -0.97 9.14
C THR A 207 -7.94 0.32 8.52
N ALA A 208 -9.20 0.33 8.06
CA ALA A 208 -9.83 1.53 7.53
C ALA A 208 -9.95 2.63 8.58
N ILE A 209 -10.44 2.32 9.79
CA ILE A 209 -10.56 3.31 10.87
C ILE A 209 -9.20 3.90 11.23
N LEU A 210 -8.17 3.07 11.33
CA LEU A 210 -6.83 3.52 11.69
C LEU A 210 -6.24 4.48 10.66
N PHE A 211 -6.26 4.12 9.38
CA PHE A 211 -5.63 4.94 8.33
C PHE A 211 -6.46 6.13 7.88
N LEU A 212 -7.79 6.00 7.79
CA LEU A 212 -8.64 7.08 7.29
C LEU A 212 -8.94 8.13 8.35
N PHE A 213 -8.91 7.76 9.63
CA PHE A 213 -9.31 8.65 10.71
C PHE A 213 -8.28 8.72 11.83
N ALA A 214 -7.94 7.59 12.47
CA ALA A 214 -7.21 7.62 13.73
C ALA A 214 -5.82 8.26 13.59
N PHE A 215 -5.02 7.86 12.60
CA PHE A 215 -3.69 8.45 12.43
C PHE A 215 -3.73 9.95 12.14
N SER A 216 -4.64 10.39 11.26
CA SER A 216 -4.83 11.82 10.97
C SER A 216 -5.25 12.62 12.21
N LEU A 217 -6.16 12.07 13.03
CA LEU A 217 -6.62 12.72 14.27
C LEU A 217 -5.51 12.76 15.33
N ILE A 218 -4.78 11.66 15.52
CA ILE A 218 -3.65 11.61 16.46
C ILE A 218 -2.58 12.61 16.01
N GLN A 219 -2.24 12.65 14.73
CA GLN A 219 -1.28 13.60 14.17
C GLN A 219 -1.74 15.05 14.40
N LEU A 220 -3.02 15.35 14.17
CA LEU A 220 -3.58 16.67 14.41
C LEU A 220 -3.42 17.11 15.88
N ILE A 221 -3.75 16.22 16.83
CA ILE A 221 -3.66 16.50 18.27
C ILE A 221 -2.20 16.65 18.71
N VAL A 222 -1.33 15.72 18.32
CA VAL A 222 0.07 15.70 18.73
C VAL A 222 0.82 16.92 18.19
N ALA A 223 0.66 17.22 16.90
CA ALA A 223 1.36 18.34 16.27
C ALA A 223 0.83 19.70 16.75
N ASN A 224 -0.49 19.89 16.84
CA ASN A 224 -1.06 21.23 17.10
C ASN A 224 -1.35 21.51 18.58
N LEU A 225 -1.71 20.49 19.37
CA LEU A 225 -2.05 20.69 20.79
C LEU A 225 -0.86 20.43 21.70
N VAL A 226 -0.15 19.32 21.48
CA VAL A 226 1.00 18.93 22.31
C VAL A 226 2.29 19.62 21.85
N GLN A 227 2.32 20.11 20.60
CA GLN A 227 3.49 20.77 20.01
C GLN A 227 4.71 19.85 20.03
N ILE A 228 4.52 18.57 19.71
CA ILE A 228 5.60 17.57 19.54
C ILE A 228 5.56 17.04 18.10
N GLU A 229 6.74 16.79 17.55
CA GLU A 229 6.89 16.19 16.23
C GLU A 229 6.32 14.75 16.21
N PRO A 230 5.35 14.43 15.33
CA PRO A 230 4.69 13.13 15.29
C PRO A 230 5.51 12.08 14.51
N TRP A 231 6.81 11.97 14.80
CA TRP A 231 7.75 11.04 14.14
C TRP A 231 7.34 9.57 14.20
N PHE A 232 6.47 9.20 15.15
CA PHE A 232 5.99 7.84 15.32
C PHE A 232 4.74 7.50 14.47
N ILE A 233 4.24 8.41 13.62
CA ILE A 233 3.00 8.18 12.87
C ILE A 233 3.31 7.90 11.40
N ILE A 234 2.79 6.78 10.86
CA ILE A 234 3.02 6.39 9.46
C ILE A 234 2.49 7.42 8.44
N THR A 235 1.35 8.07 8.73
CA THR A 235 0.78 9.12 7.86
C THR A 235 1.65 10.37 7.84
N TYR A 236 2.33 10.70 8.94
CA TYR A 236 3.31 11.77 8.97
C TYR A 236 4.52 11.44 8.07
N GLY A 237 5.04 10.22 8.18
CA GLY A 237 6.10 9.71 7.28
C GLY A 237 5.72 9.77 5.80
N SER A 238 4.45 9.54 5.46
CA SER A 238 3.94 9.65 4.07
C SER A 238 3.95 11.08 3.51
N GLY A 239 4.12 12.10 4.36
CA GLY A 239 4.18 13.51 3.97
C GLY A 239 5.31 13.82 2.97
N ILE A 240 6.38 13.01 2.95
CA ILE A 240 7.48 13.15 1.98
C ILE A 240 7.01 13.10 0.51
N ILE A 241 5.88 12.40 0.25
CA ILE A 241 5.32 12.25 -1.11
C ILE A 241 4.83 13.60 -1.64
N GLY A 242 4.17 14.39 -0.80
CA GLY A 242 3.70 15.74 -1.17
C GLY A 242 4.79 16.79 -1.04
N ASN A 243 5.60 16.73 0.01
CA ASN A 243 6.62 17.73 0.33
C ASN A 243 7.68 17.88 -0.77
N VAL A 244 8.07 16.80 -1.44
CA VAL A 244 9.05 16.83 -2.54
C VAL A 244 8.52 17.58 -3.78
N LEU A 245 7.20 17.77 -3.88
CA LEU A 245 6.54 18.48 -4.97
C LEU A 245 6.33 19.97 -4.67
N MET A 246 6.92 20.52 -3.61
CA MET A 246 6.81 21.95 -3.29
C MET A 246 8.05 22.71 -3.75
N ASP A 247 7.86 23.95 -4.26
CA ASP A 247 8.98 24.83 -4.60
C ASP A 247 9.58 25.41 -3.31
N THR A 248 10.81 24.96 -3.05
CA THR A 248 11.42 24.71 -1.75
C THR A 248 10.70 23.68 -0.88
N TYR A 249 11.45 22.66 -0.47
CA TYR A 249 10.98 21.62 0.45
C TYR A 249 10.60 22.24 1.80
N PRO A 250 9.41 21.91 2.35
CA PRO A 250 8.95 22.47 3.62
C PRO A 250 9.86 22.03 4.77
N THR A 251 10.16 22.95 5.67
CA THR A 251 10.97 22.70 6.86
C THR A 251 10.15 22.97 8.11
N THR A 252 10.57 22.39 9.24
CA THR A 252 9.94 22.68 10.53
C THR A 252 10.20 24.14 10.89
N GLN A 253 9.12 24.91 11.08
CA GLN A 253 9.17 26.35 11.30
C GLN A 253 8.37 26.74 12.54
N PRO A 254 8.87 27.65 13.39
CA PRO A 254 8.09 28.22 14.46
C PRO A 254 7.01 29.16 13.89
N ILE A 255 5.79 29.01 14.38
CA ILE A 255 4.68 29.92 14.13
C ILE A 255 4.54 30.83 15.35
N ARG A 256 4.49 32.14 15.12
CA ARG A 256 4.07 33.08 16.16
C ARG A 256 2.58 33.34 16.04
N GLY A 257 1.87 33.24 17.16
CA GLY A 257 0.44 33.50 17.18
C GLY A 257 0.15 34.96 16.79
N PRO A 258 -0.94 35.23 16.04
CA PRO A 258 -1.28 36.60 15.67
C PRO A 258 -1.60 37.46 16.91
N GLY A 259 -0.98 38.63 17.01
CA GLY A 259 -1.29 39.68 17.99
C GLY A 259 -0.69 39.51 19.40
N PRO A 260 -0.86 40.51 20.29
CA PRO A 260 -0.38 40.45 21.67
C PRO A 260 -1.16 39.37 22.44
N GLY A 261 -0.51 38.24 22.77
CA GLY A 261 -1.13 37.08 23.42
C GLY A 261 -1.39 35.89 22.50
N GLY A 262 -0.96 35.95 21.23
CA GLY A 262 -0.96 34.82 20.33
C GLY A 262 -0.11 33.67 20.88
N ARG A 263 -0.64 32.44 20.81
CA ARG A 263 0.14 31.25 21.20
C ARG A 263 1.18 30.94 20.13
N ASP A 264 2.43 30.91 20.54
CA ASP A 264 3.51 30.38 19.72
C ASP A 264 3.35 28.86 19.56
N GLY A 265 3.71 28.36 18.38
CA GLY A 265 3.70 26.95 18.05
C GLY A 265 4.73 26.62 16.99
N THR A 266 4.71 25.41 16.48
CA THR A 266 5.64 24.90 15.47
C THR A 266 4.87 24.09 14.45
N THR A 267 5.02 24.43 13.17
CA THR A 267 4.64 23.54 12.07
C THR A 267 5.75 22.55 11.83
N TYR A 268 5.44 21.27 11.93
CA TYR A 268 6.38 20.18 11.67
C TYR A 268 6.32 19.75 10.20
N ALA A 269 7.48 19.63 9.56
CA ALA A 269 7.61 19.09 8.22
C ALA A 269 8.58 17.91 8.25
N VAL A 270 8.08 16.74 7.85
CA VAL A 270 8.89 15.51 7.81
C VAL A 270 10.05 15.69 6.85
N THR A 271 11.25 15.29 7.26
CA THR A 271 12.42 15.27 6.36
C THR A 271 12.45 14.00 5.52
N ILE A 272 13.08 14.04 4.34
CA ILE A 272 13.16 12.86 3.45
C ILE A 272 13.76 11.63 4.16
N PRO A 273 14.92 11.73 4.86
CA PRO A 273 15.51 10.56 5.51
C PRO A 273 14.61 10.01 6.62
N GLU A 274 13.99 10.89 7.41
CA GLU A 274 13.10 10.50 8.49
C GLU A 274 11.84 9.79 7.97
N GLY A 275 11.19 10.34 6.94
CA GLY A 275 10.03 9.70 6.32
C GLY A 275 10.35 8.30 5.79
N ILE A 276 11.47 8.13 5.10
CA ILE A 276 11.93 6.82 4.62
C ILE A 276 12.12 5.85 5.80
N MET A 277 12.78 6.30 6.86
CA MET A 277 13.02 5.49 8.06
C MET A 277 11.71 5.06 8.72
N ILE A 278 10.76 5.98 8.90
CA ILE A 278 9.44 5.68 9.46
C ILE A 278 8.74 4.60 8.64
N LEU A 279 8.67 4.76 7.31
CA LEU A 279 7.99 3.82 6.42
C LEU A 279 8.64 2.42 6.44
N LEU A 280 9.97 2.36 6.41
CA LEU A 280 10.72 1.10 6.47
C LEU A 280 10.54 0.39 7.80
N VAL A 281 10.62 1.11 8.93
CA VAL A 281 10.42 0.53 10.26
C VAL A 281 9.02 -0.04 10.40
N TYR A 282 7.99 0.70 9.94
CA TYR A 282 6.62 0.23 9.94
C TYR A 282 6.44 -1.03 9.08
N PHE A 283 6.99 -1.04 7.87
CA PHE A 283 6.94 -2.21 6.99
C PHE A 283 7.59 -3.43 7.64
N ILE A 284 8.84 -3.30 8.11
CA ILE A 284 9.60 -4.42 8.69
C ILE A 284 8.89 -4.96 9.94
N ALA A 285 8.48 -4.07 10.86
CA ALA A 285 7.81 -4.47 12.09
C ALA A 285 6.49 -5.20 11.81
N THR A 286 5.64 -4.64 10.95
CA THR A 286 4.32 -5.23 10.65
C THR A 286 4.40 -6.49 9.79
N ALA A 287 5.33 -6.57 8.84
CA ALA A 287 5.55 -7.76 8.03
C ALA A 287 6.04 -8.93 8.89
N ILE A 288 6.99 -8.69 9.80
CA ILE A 288 7.50 -9.72 10.73
C ILE A 288 6.39 -10.17 11.68
N LEU A 289 5.72 -9.22 12.34
CA LEU A 289 4.64 -9.55 13.28
C LEU A 289 3.49 -10.29 12.59
N GLY A 290 3.12 -9.86 11.38
CA GLY A 290 2.08 -10.49 10.58
C GLY A 290 2.44 -11.93 10.20
N LEU A 291 3.69 -12.16 9.76
CA LEU A 291 4.18 -13.49 9.43
C LEU A 291 4.22 -14.42 10.65
N VAL A 292 4.74 -13.94 11.78
CA VAL A 292 4.80 -14.72 13.04
C VAL A 292 3.40 -15.10 13.52
N LEU A 293 2.44 -14.17 13.45
CA LEU A 293 1.05 -14.44 13.81
C LEU A 293 0.42 -15.46 12.86
N PHE A 294 0.66 -15.35 11.56
CA PHE A 294 0.14 -16.29 10.57
C PHE A 294 0.69 -17.71 10.75
N GLU A 295 1.99 -17.84 11.08
CA GLU A 295 2.60 -19.14 11.34
C GLU A 295 2.01 -19.82 12.58
N ARG A 296 1.74 -19.07 13.65
CA ARG A 296 1.18 -19.57 14.90
C ARG A 296 -0.33 -19.82 14.87
N LYS A 297 -1.03 -19.35 13.83
CA LYS A 297 -2.49 -19.45 13.77
C LYS A 297 -2.91 -20.88 13.42
N GLU A 298 -3.64 -21.52 14.33
CA GLU A 298 -4.23 -22.83 14.11
C GLU A 298 -5.60 -22.68 13.42
N PHE A 299 -5.84 -23.50 12.40
CA PHE A 299 -7.14 -23.62 11.74
C PHE A 299 -8.03 -24.56 12.58
N THR A 300 -8.50 -24.08 13.73
CA THR A 300 -9.58 -24.72 14.50
C THR A 300 -10.93 -24.31 13.94
#